data_AF-A0A964VT66-F1
#
_entry.id   AF-A0A964VT66-F1
#
_cell.length_a   1.000
_cell.length_b   1.000
_cell.length_c   1.000
_cell.angle_alpha   90.00
_cell.angle_beta   90.00
_cell.angle_gamma   90.00
#
_symmetry.space_group_name_H-M   'P 1'
#
loop_
_entity.id
_entity.type
_entity.pdbx_description
1 polymer ?
#
loop_
_entity_poly.entity_id
_entity_poly.type
_entity_poly.pdbx_seq_one_letter_code
_entity_poly.pdbx_strand_id
1 'polypeptide(L)'
;MPASIEYHKLLKDVPKPKFLETAHNSWSRADLVAWDKLGFDYGKEFMELYDQIKPHLKKLDLPCQLVHGDISGNFLIDSTFTPAVIDFSPAWAPNGFAEGIMLIDSITWQNANPKDLDIFDMVPNIEQFAWRGILRRVAEQPEHIKWFGKSKAEAIGDARAFQKAIDFLNKKYGKN
;
A
#
# COMPACT_ATOMS: atom_id res chain seq x y z
N MET A 1 -1.58 1.24 14.79
CA MET A 1 -2.89 1.35 14.10
C MET A 1 -3.75 2.50 14.60
N PRO A 2 -4.05 2.72 15.91
CA PRO A 2 -4.88 3.85 16.34
C PRO A 2 -4.36 5.23 15.89
N ALA A 3 -3.03 5.43 15.96
CA ALA A 3 -2.40 6.67 15.49
C ALA A 3 -2.62 6.93 13.98
N SER A 4 -2.61 5.88 13.14
CA SER A 4 -2.93 5.97 11.71
C SER A 4 -4.35 6.48 11.51
N ILE A 5 -5.31 5.82 12.16
CA ILE A 5 -6.73 6.13 12.05
C ILE A 5 -7.01 7.57 12.49
N GLU A 6 -6.46 8.02 13.63
CA GLU A 6 -6.63 9.40 14.09
C GLU A 6 -5.95 10.41 13.17
N TYR A 7 -4.77 10.09 12.65
CA TYR A 7 -4.09 10.94 11.68
C TYR A 7 -4.92 11.16 10.41
N HIS A 8 -5.45 10.11 9.79
CA HIS A 8 -6.25 10.26 8.57
C HIS A 8 -7.63 10.90 8.85
N LYS A 9 -8.22 10.71 10.04
CA LYS A 9 -9.42 11.49 10.44
C LYS A 9 -9.16 13.00 10.41
N LEU A 10 -7.99 13.45 10.84
CA LEU A 10 -7.61 14.88 10.80
C LEU A 10 -7.43 15.40 9.36
N LEU A 11 -7.13 14.52 8.40
CA LEU A 11 -6.95 14.87 6.99
C LEU A 11 -8.25 14.87 6.18
N LYS A 12 -9.36 14.37 6.73
CA LYS A 12 -10.61 14.12 6.01
C LYS A 12 -11.12 15.31 5.20
N ASP A 13 -11.05 16.51 5.77
CA ASP A 13 -11.59 17.73 5.16
C ASP A 13 -10.53 18.52 4.37
N VAL A 14 -9.32 17.99 4.25
CA VAL A 14 -8.27 18.60 3.42
C VAL A 14 -8.60 18.35 1.95
N PRO A 15 -8.77 19.42 1.13
CA PRO A 15 -9.06 19.26 -0.29
C PRO A 15 -7.88 18.61 -1.00
N LYS A 16 -8.15 17.91 -2.11
CA LYS A 16 -7.11 17.29 -2.92
C LYS A 16 -6.04 18.31 -3.32
N PRO A 17 -4.77 18.12 -2.91
CA PRO A 17 -3.69 18.99 -3.35
C PRO A 17 -3.49 18.94 -4.86
N LYS A 18 -3.31 20.09 -5.51
CA LYS A 18 -3.16 20.20 -6.98
C LYS A 18 -2.04 19.33 -7.55
N PHE A 19 -0.94 19.15 -6.83
CA PHE A 19 0.18 18.31 -7.29
C PHE A 19 -0.17 16.81 -7.34
N LEU A 20 -1.26 16.37 -6.71
CA LEU A 20 -1.79 15.00 -6.82
C LEU A 20 -2.78 14.84 -7.99
N GLU A 21 -3.06 15.88 -8.76
CA GLU A 21 -3.90 15.79 -9.98
C GLU A 21 -3.18 15.08 -11.12
N THR A 22 -1.85 15.16 -11.16
CA THR A 22 -1.00 14.53 -12.17
C THR A 22 0.04 13.63 -11.51
N ALA A 23 0.28 12.46 -12.11
CA ALA A 23 1.38 11.60 -11.67
C ALA A 23 2.71 12.20 -12.13
N HIS A 24 3.62 12.42 -11.19
CA HIS A 24 4.87 13.16 -11.38
C HIS A 24 6.09 12.48 -10.76
N ASN A 25 5.92 11.30 -10.17
CA ASN A 25 6.99 10.48 -9.59
C ASN A 25 6.60 8.99 -9.60
N SER A 26 7.52 8.11 -9.17
CA SER A 26 7.28 6.66 -9.12
C SER A 26 6.07 6.28 -8.26
N TRP A 27 5.94 6.87 -7.08
CA TRP A 27 4.86 6.55 -6.13
C TRP A 27 3.49 6.94 -6.68
N SER A 28 3.33 8.14 -7.22
CA SER A 28 2.07 8.60 -7.81
C SER A 28 1.67 7.75 -9.03
N ARG A 29 2.62 7.23 -9.80
CA ARG A 29 2.32 6.26 -10.88
C ARG A 29 1.85 4.92 -10.31
N ALA A 30 2.53 4.41 -9.29
CA ALA A 30 2.11 3.18 -8.61
C ALA A 30 0.73 3.31 -7.94
N ASP A 31 0.42 4.47 -7.37
CA ASP A 31 -0.91 4.77 -6.83
C ASP A 31 -1.98 4.71 -7.94
N LEU A 32 -1.71 5.28 -9.12
CA LEU A 32 -2.65 5.17 -10.25
C LEU A 32 -2.87 3.71 -10.68
N VAL A 33 -1.82 2.89 -10.69
CA VAL A 33 -1.92 1.45 -10.98
C VAL A 33 -2.76 0.73 -9.93
N ALA A 34 -2.49 1.00 -8.64
CA ALA A 34 -3.22 0.41 -7.53
C ALA A 34 -4.72 0.75 -7.54
N TRP A 35 -5.11 1.84 -8.22
CA TRP A 35 -6.49 2.32 -8.35
C TRP A 35 -7.07 2.16 -9.76
N ASP A 36 -6.45 1.34 -10.63
CA ASP A 36 -6.92 1.04 -11.99
C ASP A 36 -7.09 2.29 -12.88
N LYS A 37 -6.29 3.32 -12.64
CA LYS A 37 -6.23 4.56 -13.43
C LYS A 37 -5.06 4.56 -14.42
N LEU A 38 -4.16 3.60 -14.29
CA LEU A 38 -3.02 3.37 -15.16
C LEU A 38 -2.87 1.86 -15.32
N GLY A 39 -2.71 1.39 -16.56
CA GLY A 39 -2.50 -0.03 -16.83
C GLY A 39 -1.20 -0.55 -16.21
N PHE A 40 -1.22 -1.81 -15.78
CA PHE A 40 -0.02 -2.52 -15.35
C PHE A 40 0.68 -3.09 -16.59
N ASP A 41 1.67 -2.37 -17.11
CA ASP A 41 2.48 -2.75 -18.28
C ASP A 41 3.97 -2.66 -17.91
N TYR A 42 4.46 -3.72 -17.27
CA TYR A 42 5.83 -3.83 -16.77
C TYR A 42 6.48 -5.14 -17.24
N GLY A 43 7.77 -5.31 -16.94
CA GLY A 43 8.53 -6.52 -17.29
C GLY A 43 7.87 -7.81 -16.76
N LYS A 44 8.13 -8.93 -17.47
CA LYS A 44 7.54 -10.25 -17.19
C LYS A 44 7.62 -10.64 -15.71
N GLU A 45 8.72 -10.33 -15.05
CA GLU A 45 8.96 -10.67 -13.65
C GLU A 45 7.99 -9.97 -12.69
N PHE A 46 7.48 -8.78 -13.06
CA PHE A 46 6.45 -8.08 -12.30
C PHE A 46 5.03 -8.51 -12.71
N MET A 47 4.85 -8.87 -14.00
CA MET A 47 3.58 -9.42 -14.51
C MET A 47 3.20 -10.72 -13.79
N GLU A 48 4.18 -11.58 -13.48
CA GLU A 48 3.95 -12.83 -12.74
C GLU A 48 3.31 -12.60 -11.35
N LEU A 49 3.65 -11.50 -10.67
CA LEU A 49 3.03 -11.11 -9.40
C LEU A 49 1.66 -10.46 -9.65
N TYR A 50 1.56 -9.60 -10.66
CA TYR A 50 0.30 -8.97 -11.04
C TYR A 50 -0.79 -9.99 -11.38
N ASP A 51 -0.45 -11.06 -12.10
CA ASP A 51 -1.40 -12.11 -12.47
C ASP A 51 -1.93 -12.89 -11.26
N GLN A 52 -1.16 -12.95 -10.17
CA GLN A 52 -1.63 -13.51 -8.89
C GLN A 52 -2.54 -12.54 -8.14
N ILE A 53 -2.32 -11.21 -8.26
CA ILE A 53 -3.07 -10.19 -7.51
C ILE A 53 -4.39 -9.82 -8.20
N LYS A 54 -4.34 -9.64 -9.53
CA LYS A 54 -5.45 -9.12 -10.35
C LYS A 54 -6.79 -9.85 -10.11
N PRO A 55 -6.86 -11.18 -10.01
CA PRO A 55 -8.12 -11.90 -9.79
C PRO A 55 -8.86 -11.53 -8.50
N HIS A 56 -8.15 -10.99 -7.50
CA HIS A 56 -8.71 -10.63 -6.20
C HIS A 56 -9.22 -9.19 -6.15
N LEU A 57 -8.82 -8.35 -7.10
CA LEU A 57 -9.19 -6.94 -7.13
C LEU A 57 -10.65 -6.79 -7.55
N LYS A 58 -11.43 -6.11 -6.70
CA LYS A 58 -12.82 -5.73 -6.96
C LYS A 58 -12.93 -4.21 -7.06
N LYS A 59 -13.95 -3.75 -7.77
CA LYS A 59 -14.32 -2.33 -7.77
C LYS A 59 -14.66 -1.90 -6.35
N LEU A 60 -14.06 -0.80 -5.89
CA LEU A 60 -14.26 -0.26 -4.55
C LEU A 60 -14.75 1.18 -4.67
N ASP A 61 -16.06 1.38 -4.55
CA ASP A 61 -16.72 2.68 -4.66
C ASP A 61 -16.74 3.38 -3.28
N LEU A 62 -15.59 3.88 -2.85
CA LEU A 62 -15.43 4.61 -1.59
C LEU A 62 -14.91 6.04 -1.85
N PRO A 63 -15.31 7.02 -1.03
CA PRO A 63 -14.79 8.38 -1.14
C PRO A 63 -13.29 8.39 -0.89
N CYS A 64 -12.55 9.04 -1.78
CA CYS A 64 -11.12 9.28 -1.62
C CYS A 64 -10.87 10.53 -0.78
N GLN A 65 -9.80 10.51 0.01
CA GLN A 65 -9.29 11.63 0.77
C GLN A 65 -7.75 11.65 0.72
N LEU A 66 -7.15 12.61 1.39
CA LEU A 66 -5.71 12.67 1.56
C LEU A 66 -5.27 11.60 2.59
N VAL A 67 -4.39 10.69 2.17
CA VAL A 67 -3.83 9.65 3.03
C VAL A 67 -2.30 9.63 2.96
N HIS A 68 -1.67 8.93 3.90
CA HIS A 68 -0.23 8.68 3.87
C HIS A 68 0.03 7.38 3.10
N GLY A 69 0.59 7.49 1.90
CA GLY A 69 0.87 6.36 1.01
C GLY A 69 2.02 5.46 1.46
N ASP A 70 2.81 5.88 2.44
CA ASP A 70 3.92 5.11 3.02
C ASP A 70 3.87 5.04 4.55
N ILE A 71 2.70 4.82 5.16
CA ILE A 71 2.55 4.99 6.62
C ILE A 71 3.39 3.99 7.45
N SER A 72 3.74 2.85 6.88
CA SER A 72 4.49 1.77 7.54
C SER A 72 5.88 2.23 7.99
N GLY A 73 6.17 2.11 9.29
CA GLY A 73 7.47 2.53 9.83
C GLY A 73 7.62 4.04 10.06
N ASN A 74 6.66 4.85 9.60
CA ASN A 74 6.67 6.31 9.72
C ASN A 74 5.88 6.79 10.95
N PHE A 75 6.00 6.04 12.05
CA PHE A 75 5.48 6.39 13.37
C PHE A 75 6.63 6.52 14.37
N LEU A 76 6.61 7.59 15.15
CA LEU A 76 7.41 7.71 16.36
C LEU A 76 6.51 7.36 17.54
N ILE A 77 6.86 6.30 18.26
CA ILE A 77 6.16 5.82 19.45
C ILE A 77 7.09 6.03 20.64
N ASP A 78 6.58 6.67 21.67
CA ASP A 78 7.27 6.93 22.92
C ASP A 78 6.35 6.60 24.10
N SER A 79 6.93 6.29 25.27
CA SER A 79 6.16 5.96 26.47
C SER A 79 5.55 7.18 27.16
N THR A 80 6.05 8.38 26.87
CA THR A 80 5.71 9.65 27.52
C THR A 80 4.95 10.57 26.57
N PHE A 81 5.32 10.60 25.29
CA PHE A 81 4.72 11.49 24.29
C PHE A 81 3.62 10.83 23.46
N THR A 82 2.69 11.65 22.97
CA THR A 82 1.69 11.20 21.98
C THR A 82 2.41 10.73 20.71
N PRO A 83 1.99 9.61 20.09
CA PRO A 83 2.61 9.14 18.86
C PRO A 83 2.61 10.21 17.77
N ALA A 84 3.72 10.32 17.05
CA ALA A 84 3.86 11.24 15.93
C ALA A 84 3.93 10.48 14.60
N VAL A 85 3.36 11.06 13.55
CA VAL A 85 3.52 10.61 12.16
C VAL A 85 4.59 11.48 11.51
N ILE A 86 5.56 10.86 10.85
CA ILE A 86 6.67 11.53 10.16
C ILE A 86 6.67 11.21 8.67
N ASP A 87 7.55 11.86 7.90
CA ASP A 87 7.83 11.55 6.49
C ASP A 87 6.58 11.39 5.60
N PHE A 88 5.66 12.35 5.77
CA PHE A 88 4.37 12.33 5.11
C PHE A 88 4.49 12.22 3.58
N SER A 89 4.02 11.08 3.06
CA SER A 89 3.99 10.75 1.63
C SER A 89 2.56 10.85 1.11
N PRO A 90 2.14 11.99 0.51
CA PRO A 90 0.73 12.24 0.22
C PRO A 90 0.20 11.37 -0.92
N ALA A 91 -0.94 10.72 -0.70
CA ALA A 91 -1.68 9.98 -1.72
C ALA A 91 -3.18 10.31 -1.67
N TRP A 92 -3.88 10.14 -2.79
CA TRP A 92 -5.33 10.38 -2.86
C TRP A 92 -6.10 9.07 -3.03
N ALA A 93 -6.57 8.51 -1.92
CA ALA A 93 -7.17 7.18 -1.85
C ALA A 93 -8.23 7.11 -0.74
N PRO A 94 -9.08 6.07 -0.69
CA PRO A 94 -9.98 5.85 0.44
C PRO A 94 -9.20 5.64 1.75
N ASN A 95 -9.80 6.04 2.87
CA ASN A 95 -9.16 6.10 4.19
C ASN A 95 -8.37 4.84 4.58
N GLY A 96 -8.98 3.66 4.41
CA GLY A 96 -8.39 2.39 4.82
C GLY A 96 -7.20 1.90 3.99
N PHE A 97 -6.81 2.66 2.94
CA PHE A 97 -5.69 2.27 2.09
C PHE A 97 -4.36 2.28 2.84
N ALA A 98 -4.15 3.26 3.73
CA ALA A 98 -2.94 3.34 4.54
C ALA A 98 -2.79 2.11 5.45
N GLU A 99 -3.88 1.65 6.08
CA GLU A 99 -3.88 0.41 6.87
C GLU A 99 -3.65 -0.83 6.01
N GLY A 100 -4.16 -0.87 4.77
CA GLY A 100 -3.86 -1.93 3.82
C GLY A 100 -2.37 -2.04 3.52
N ILE A 101 -1.69 -0.90 3.31
CA ILE A 101 -0.23 -0.82 3.13
C ILE A 101 0.51 -1.27 4.39
N MET A 102 0.06 -0.78 5.55
CA MET A 102 0.64 -1.17 6.85
C MET A 102 0.57 -2.68 7.09
N LEU A 103 -0.57 -3.32 6.77
CA LEU A 103 -0.73 -4.77 6.88
C LEU A 103 0.28 -5.53 6.02
N ILE A 104 0.37 -5.17 4.73
CA ILE A 104 1.21 -5.91 3.78
C ILE A 104 2.70 -5.69 4.02
N ASP A 105 3.09 -4.53 4.55
CA ASP A 105 4.47 -4.26 4.93
C ASP A 105 4.85 -4.95 6.24
N SER A 106 3.92 -5.02 7.22
CA SER A 106 4.14 -5.79 8.45
C SER A 106 4.36 -7.29 8.17
N ILE A 107 3.66 -7.84 7.18
CA ILE A 107 3.88 -9.22 6.73
C ILE A 107 5.24 -9.36 6.02
N THR A 108 5.52 -8.46 5.09
CA THR A 108 6.65 -8.61 4.15
C THR A 108 7.99 -8.33 4.81
N TRP A 109 8.07 -7.23 5.57
CA TRP A 109 9.33 -6.68 6.08
C TRP A 109 9.54 -6.93 7.57
N GLN A 110 8.46 -6.92 8.36
CA GLN A 110 8.57 -6.99 9.82
C GLN A 110 8.42 -8.42 10.36
N ASN A 111 8.09 -9.40 9.50
CA ASN A 111 7.79 -10.78 9.88
C ASN A 111 6.83 -10.84 11.09
N ALA A 112 5.80 -9.98 11.08
CA ALA A 112 4.85 -9.87 12.18
C ALA A 112 4.17 -11.23 12.47
N ASN A 113 3.90 -11.51 13.74
CA ASN A 113 3.18 -12.71 14.12
C ASN A 113 1.76 -12.66 13.54
N PRO A 114 1.27 -13.71 12.84
CA PRO A 114 -0.07 -13.70 12.26
C PRO A 114 -1.18 -13.31 13.22
N LYS A 115 -1.06 -13.65 14.52
CA LYS A 115 -2.06 -13.28 15.54
C LYS A 115 -2.13 -11.77 15.79
N ASP A 116 -1.02 -11.05 15.61
CA ASP A 116 -0.98 -9.60 15.81
C ASP A 116 -1.63 -8.87 14.62
N LEU A 117 -1.84 -9.55 13.49
CA LEU A 117 -2.45 -9.00 12.28
C LEU A 117 -3.98 -9.00 12.32
N ASP A 118 -4.61 -9.72 13.24
CA ASP A 118 -6.07 -9.74 13.39
C ASP A 118 -6.63 -8.37 13.79
N ILE A 119 -5.78 -7.49 14.33
CA ILE A 119 -6.11 -6.10 14.64
C ILE A 119 -6.59 -5.33 13.39
N PHE A 120 -6.14 -5.70 12.18
CA PHE A 120 -6.54 -5.05 10.94
C PHE A 120 -7.95 -5.42 10.48
N ASP A 121 -8.56 -6.48 11.03
CA ASP A 121 -9.91 -6.92 10.65
C ASP A 121 -10.99 -5.91 11.06
N MET A 122 -10.66 -4.96 11.94
CA MET A 122 -11.54 -3.84 12.26
C MET A 122 -11.61 -2.77 11.15
N VAL A 123 -10.72 -2.82 10.14
CA VAL A 123 -10.73 -1.90 9.00
C VAL A 123 -11.70 -2.46 7.93
N PRO A 124 -12.81 -1.76 7.62
CA PRO A 124 -13.73 -2.23 6.59
C PRO A 124 -13.05 -2.36 5.23
N ASN A 125 -13.29 -3.48 4.52
CA ASN A 125 -12.67 -3.78 3.23
C ASN A 125 -11.15 -3.96 3.27
N ILE A 126 -10.56 -4.30 4.42
CA ILE A 126 -9.11 -4.48 4.58
C ILE A 126 -8.50 -5.41 3.54
N GLU A 127 -9.19 -6.51 3.17
CA GLU A 127 -8.74 -7.42 2.12
C GLU A 127 -8.46 -6.67 0.80
N GLN A 128 -9.39 -5.81 0.37
CA GLN A 128 -9.24 -5.06 -0.87
C GLN A 128 -8.14 -4.00 -0.78
N PHE A 129 -7.98 -3.36 0.38
CA PHE A 129 -6.88 -2.42 0.59
C PHE A 129 -5.53 -3.11 0.61
N ALA A 130 -5.44 -4.31 1.19
CA ALA A 130 -4.23 -5.12 1.21
C ALA A 130 -3.83 -5.55 -0.21
N TRP A 131 -4.76 -6.10 -1.01
CA TRP A 131 -4.46 -6.45 -2.41
C TRP A 131 -4.00 -5.26 -3.25
N ARG A 132 -4.65 -4.10 -3.08
CA ARG A 132 -4.23 -2.85 -3.75
C ARG A 132 -2.87 -2.35 -3.23
N GLY A 133 -2.59 -2.53 -1.94
CA GLY A 133 -1.29 -2.20 -1.34
C GLY A 133 -0.16 -3.04 -1.91
N ILE A 134 -0.36 -4.36 -2.07
CA ILE A 134 0.61 -5.23 -2.76
C ILE A 134 0.82 -4.75 -4.19
N LEU A 135 -0.27 -4.51 -4.93
CA LEU A 135 -0.19 -4.04 -6.31
C LEU A 135 0.62 -2.73 -6.43
N ARG A 136 0.37 -1.78 -5.53
CA ARG A 136 1.13 -0.52 -5.45
C ARG A 136 2.61 -0.79 -5.24
N ARG A 137 2.97 -1.59 -4.22
CA ARG A 137 4.37 -1.89 -3.88
C ARG A 137 5.12 -2.61 -5.01
N VAL A 138 4.43 -3.51 -5.72
CA VAL A 138 4.99 -4.19 -6.89
C VAL A 138 5.19 -3.21 -8.05
N ALA A 139 4.23 -2.31 -8.30
CA ALA A 139 4.31 -1.29 -9.35
C ALA A 139 5.38 -0.21 -9.07
N GLU A 140 5.68 0.10 -7.80
CA GLU A 140 6.76 1.01 -7.42
C GLU A 140 8.13 0.54 -7.92
N GLN A 141 8.39 -0.78 -7.92
CA GLN A 141 9.71 -1.32 -8.22
C GLN A 141 10.22 -1.04 -9.64
N PRO A 142 9.47 -1.34 -10.72
CA PRO A 142 9.89 -0.97 -12.08
C PRO A 142 9.96 0.55 -12.27
N GLU A 143 9.13 1.33 -11.58
CA GLU A 143 9.23 2.78 -11.60
C GLU A 143 10.53 3.25 -10.90
N HIS A 144 10.97 2.63 -9.80
CA HIS A 144 12.26 2.98 -9.17
C HIS A 144 13.48 2.73 -10.06
N ILE A 145 13.42 1.74 -10.96
CA ILE A 145 14.45 1.56 -12.00
C ILE A 145 14.50 2.81 -12.89
N LYS A 146 13.33 3.25 -13.38
CA LYS A 146 13.20 4.36 -14.32
C LYS A 146 13.55 5.72 -13.70
N TRP A 147 13.13 5.97 -12.46
CA TRP A 147 13.20 7.28 -11.82
C TRP A 147 14.46 7.47 -10.95
N PHE A 148 14.96 6.39 -10.35
CA PHE A 148 16.05 6.47 -9.38
C PHE A 148 17.26 5.59 -9.74
N GLY A 149 17.23 4.91 -10.88
CA GLY A 149 18.34 4.06 -11.32
C GLY A 149 18.51 2.80 -10.47
N LYS A 150 17.47 2.37 -9.74
CA LYS A 150 17.48 1.11 -8.98
C LYS A 150 17.84 -0.05 -9.92
N SER A 151 18.69 -0.97 -9.46
CA SER A 151 19.07 -2.10 -10.30
C SER A 151 17.86 -3.00 -10.57
N LYS A 152 17.77 -3.59 -11.76
CA LYS A 152 16.67 -4.52 -12.11
C LYS A 152 16.60 -5.70 -11.14
N ALA A 153 17.75 -6.24 -10.73
CA ALA A 153 17.83 -7.38 -9.81
C ALA A 153 17.25 -7.03 -8.43
N GLU A 154 17.59 -5.86 -7.90
CA GLU A 154 17.08 -5.37 -6.61
C GLU A 154 15.57 -5.07 -6.68
N ALA A 155 15.10 -4.42 -7.75
CA ALA A 155 13.68 -4.17 -7.96
C ALA A 155 12.86 -5.47 -8.03
N ILE A 156 13.38 -6.51 -8.70
CA ILE A 156 12.74 -7.84 -8.73
C ILE A 156 12.75 -8.48 -7.34
N GLY A 157 13.86 -8.40 -6.61
CA GLY A 157 13.98 -8.93 -5.25
C GLY A 157 12.92 -8.35 -4.33
N ASP A 158 12.78 -7.02 -4.33
CA ASP A 158 11.82 -6.32 -3.48
C ASP A 158 10.36 -6.59 -3.88
N ALA A 159 10.07 -6.67 -5.18
CA ALA A 159 8.74 -7.07 -5.64
C ALA A 159 8.39 -8.49 -5.18
N ARG A 160 9.34 -9.44 -5.30
CA ARG A 160 9.14 -10.84 -4.90
C ARG A 160 9.02 -11.03 -3.40
N ALA A 161 9.55 -10.12 -2.57
CA ALA A 161 9.35 -10.18 -1.13
C ALA A 161 7.85 -10.21 -0.75
N PHE A 162 7.01 -9.51 -1.52
CA PHE A 162 5.56 -9.47 -1.32
C PHE A 162 4.84 -10.78 -1.62
N GLN A 163 5.51 -11.81 -2.16
CA GLN A 163 4.93 -13.15 -2.27
C GLN A 163 4.42 -13.64 -0.90
N LYS A 164 5.14 -13.31 0.20
CA LYS A 164 4.69 -13.61 1.57
C LYS A 164 3.31 -13.05 1.88
N ALA A 165 3.04 -11.81 1.47
CA ALA A 165 1.76 -11.15 1.68
C ALA A 165 0.68 -11.74 0.78
N ILE A 166 1.00 -12.07 -0.49
CA ILE A 166 0.09 -12.77 -1.40
C ILE A 166 -0.35 -14.12 -0.80
N ASP A 167 0.60 -14.93 -0.35
CA ASP A 167 0.34 -16.25 0.25
C ASP A 167 -0.51 -16.13 1.52
N PHE A 168 -0.22 -15.14 2.35
CA PHE A 168 -1.01 -14.85 3.55
C PHE A 168 -2.46 -14.49 3.20
N LEU A 169 -2.68 -13.56 2.27
CA LEU A 169 -4.03 -13.13 1.89
C LEU A 169 -4.81 -14.27 1.22
N ASN A 170 -4.16 -15.09 0.39
CA ASN A 170 -4.76 -16.28 -0.19
C ASN A 170 -5.20 -17.27 0.90
N LYS A 171 -4.38 -17.49 1.92
CA LYS A 171 -4.75 -18.35 3.05
C LYS A 171 -5.89 -17.76 3.90
N LYS A 172 -5.89 -16.45 4.13
CA LYS A 172 -6.86 -15.78 5.02
C LYS A 172 -8.22 -15.55 4.33
N TYR A 173 -8.22 -15.20 3.04
CA TYR A 173 -9.40 -14.74 2.30
C TYR A 173 -9.72 -15.57 1.05
N GLY A 174 -8.85 -16.51 0.67
CA GLY A 174 -9.11 -17.42 -0.43
C GLY A 174 -10.38 -18.21 -0.19
N LYS A 175 -11.19 -18.35 -1.24
CA LYS A 175 -12.29 -19.32 -1.24
C LYS A 175 -11.67 -20.70 -1.50
N ASN A 176 -11.89 -21.64 -0.59
CA ASN A 176 -11.66 -23.08 -0.85
C ASN A 176 -12.42 -23.52 -2.10
#